data_AF-A0A8C3UJE6-F1
#
_entry.id   AF-A0A8C3UJE6-F1
#
_cell.length_a   1.000
_cell.length_b   1.000
_cell.length_c   1.000
_cell.angle_alpha   90.00
_cell.angle_beta   90.00
_cell.angle_gamma   90.00
#
_symmetry.space_group_name_H-M   'P 1'
#
loop_
_entity.id
_entity.type
_entity.pdbx_description
1 polymer ?
#
loop_
_entity_poly.entity_id
_entity_poly.type
_entity_poly.pdbx_seq_one_letter_code
_entity_poly.pdbx_strand_id
1 'polypeptide(L)'
;MSCGKDFVEILKKIGYPEADELNGDDFDWMFESSEEKSVLEWFCGNINERHVVCEEELRDFDNLPQCGKPVLEGNALDEVLKTLEPTGSTNSSQEKDIEEEEEVKKLEDELQTLRKLKNLRIHWHDKLQLMITTNSHVLQTFQSREEEARKSWKEGLEAFTAANKKLDNDLQSLTAAVKKFASFFTASDSEQGSDTHPVFFSKLSLDKYLSVEEQSTAALASHIKKYFYKGTSECTENSHEGSFQLEDFIKQVPFDEADEVCEERREIARLQAAYICGENQRIQLQAEEEGMNSVLKCAESLLQPSDKGIGQQENIDAKISSLRAEISAIKQDIAQINNEELLPLLKKNAQLLTAPVVKEYLDHQIARQDCYAAIQNKVGRHLMRQKTSFELIQLACEMEMKKHQEISCQLENLVEYLKRSTDKLQHRLQVIAEQTEKAKPRSTISSEDGFSCRLYQLLEGGSEKQQLFKTYKSLEQMAQKLKQDCATVQDQLAASAQEQSLLLSSLERDVDALHGAVYCGTNQVQLRRPDLTEQFHQLEVDLGELRHLLKDLVADLKSKRSFLESNRLHQMERDLYVYFFTDEEHLKEMVEKLEQQSQAKASGLEDKNFTTSGVLHD
;
A
#
# COMPACT_ATOMS: atom_id res chain seq x y z
N MET A 1 -54.38 8.62 -6.63
CA MET A 1 -54.93 9.88 -7.14
C MET A 1 -56.40 9.82 -6.81
N SER A 2 -56.85 10.55 -5.80
CA SER A 2 -58.23 10.49 -5.29
C SER A 2 -59.09 11.45 -6.09
N CYS A 3 -59.68 10.97 -7.19
CA CYS A 3 -60.45 11.79 -8.11
C CYS A 3 -61.72 12.39 -7.47
N GLY A 4 -62.27 11.74 -6.44
CA GLY A 4 -63.39 12.22 -5.64
C GLY A 4 -63.07 13.45 -4.78
N LYS A 5 -61.80 13.64 -4.38
CA LYS A 5 -61.39 14.88 -3.68
C LYS A 5 -61.38 16.09 -4.61
N ASP A 6 -60.89 15.90 -5.84
CA ASP A 6 -60.88 16.95 -6.85
C ASP A 6 -62.31 17.39 -7.20
N PHE A 7 -63.25 16.42 -7.25
CA PHE A 7 -64.68 16.69 -7.45
C PHE A 7 -65.29 17.55 -6.33
N VAL A 8 -65.07 17.19 -5.06
CA VAL A 8 -65.58 17.97 -3.92
C VAL A 8 -64.92 19.35 -3.83
N GLU A 9 -63.63 19.47 -4.15
CA GLU A 9 -62.94 20.77 -4.20
C GLU A 9 -63.54 21.71 -5.25
N ILE A 10 -63.99 21.16 -6.38
CA ILE A 10 -64.62 21.94 -7.45
C ILE A 10 -66.05 22.31 -7.09
N LEU A 11 -66.81 21.45 -6.41
CA LEU A 11 -68.11 21.83 -5.83
C LEU A 11 -67.98 22.97 -4.81
N LYS A 12 -66.89 22.98 -4.01
CA LYS A 12 -66.58 24.11 -3.12
C LYS A 12 -66.27 25.38 -3.90
N LYS A 13 -65.46 25.30 -4.96
CA LYS A 13 -65.15 26.45 -5.84
C LYS A 13 -66.40 27.01 -6.52
N ILE A 14 -67.34 26.15 -6.90
CA ILE A 14 -68.61 26.53 -7.54
C ILE A 14 -69.61 27.14 -6.52
N GLY A 15 -69.34 27.03 -5.21
CA GLY A 15 -70.16 27.64 -4.16
C GLY A 15 -71.38 26.81 -3.73
N TYR A 16 -71.31 25.48 -3.87
CA TYR A 16 -72.41 24.60 -3.45
C TYR A 16 -72.58 24.60 -1.91
N PRO A 17 -73.79 24.88 -1.37
CA PRO A 17 -73.99 25.23 0.04
C PRO A 17 -73.70 24.12 1.05
N GLU A 18 -73.74 22.84 0.64
CA GLU A 18 -73.43 21.69 1.52
C GLU A 18 -72.06 21.07 1.20
N ALA A 19 -71.23 21.70 0.35
CA ALA A 19 -69.97 21.13 -0.12
C ALA A 19 -68.93 20.91 0.99
N ASP A 20 -69.02 21.64 2.10
CA ASP A 20 -68.11 21.50 3.23
C ASP A 20 -68.40 20.28 4.12
N GLU A 21 -69.60 19.70 4.05
CA GLU A 21 -69.99 18.50 4.80
C GLU A 21 -69.72 17.20 4.01
N LEU A 22 -69.40 17.30 2.72
CA LEU A 22 -69.14 16.18 1.83
C LEU A 22 -67.70 15.68 1.94
N ASN A 23 -67.52 14.37 2.09
CA ASN A 23 -66.20 13.74 2.10
C ASN A 23 -65.84 13.20 0.71
N GLY A 24 -64.68 13.59 0.19
CA GLY A 24 -64.24 13.22 -1.17
C GLY A 24 -64.03 11.72 -1.38
N ASP A 25 -63.73 10.97 -0.32
CA ASP A 25 -63.53 9.52 -0.39
C ASP A 25 -64.86 8.76 -0.69
N ASP A 26 -66.03 9.35 -0.36
CA ASP A 26 -67.34 8.76 -0.63
C ASP A 26 -67.75 8.86 -2.12
N PHE A 27 -67.01 9.64 -2.92
CA PHE A 27 -67.30 9.90 -4.33
C PHE A 27 -66.29 9.26 -5.28
N ASP A 28 -65.22 8.62 -4.75
CA ASP A 28 -64.21 7.95 -5.58
C ASP A 28 -64.81 6.82 -6.44
N TRP A 29 -65.88 6.16 -5.99
CA TRP A 29 -66.56 5.09 -6.74
C TRP A 29 -67.20 5.56 -8.06
N MET A 30 -67.60 6.83 -8.17
CA MET A 30 -68.20 7.37 -9.41
C MET A 30 -67.17 7.49 -10.54
N PHE A 31 -65.88 7.58 -10.20
CA PHE A 31 -64.79 7.65 -11.16
C PHE A 31 -64.30 6.26 -11.62
N GLU A 32 -64.88 5.18 -11.07
CA GLU A 32 -64.58 3.80 -11.46
C GLU A 32 -65.45 3.31 -12.64
N SER A 33 -66.61 3.94 -12.90
CA SER A 33 -67.47 3.62 -14.04
C SER A 33 -66.93 4.24 -15.35
N SER A 34 -66.79 3.46 -16.42
CA SER A 34 -66.08 3.93 -17.64
C SER A 34 -66.86 4.97 -18.45
N GLU A 35 -68.18 5.01 -18.32
CA GLU A 35 -69.05 5.91 -19.08
C GLU A 35 -69.12 7.30 -18.43
N GLU A 36 -69.15 7.38 -17.10
CA GLU A 36 -69.28 8.65 -16.37
C GLU A 36 -67.92 9.32 -16.10
N LYS A 37 -66.83 8.55 -16.10
CA LYS A 37 -65.47 9.06 -15.88
C LYS A 37 -65.08 10.18 -16.84
N SER A 38 -65.41 10.04 -18.13
CA SER A 38 -65.06 11.05 -19.15
C SER A 38 -65.75 12.39 -18.89
N VAL A 39 -67.00 12.34 -18.41
CA VAL A 39 -67.81 13.51 -18.08
C VAL A 39 -67.35 14.13 -16.76
N LEU A 40 -67.04 13.31 -15.76
CA LEU A 40 -66.56 13.76 -14.45
C LEU A 40 -65.15 14.35 -14.52
N GLU A 41 -64.24 13.78 -15.32
CA GLU A 41 -62.93 14.38 -15.60
C GLU A 41 -63.07 15.70 -16.36
N TRP A 42 -64.00 15.79 -17.31
CA TRP A 42 -64.31 17.05 -17.99
C TRP A 42 -64.88 18.10 -17.03
N PHE A 43 -65.82 17.71 -16.16
CA PHE A 43 -66.42 18.57 -15.13
C PHE A 43 -65.34 19.12 -14.21
N CYS A 44 -64.45 18.24 -13.73
CA CYS A 44 -63.36 18.63 -12.85
C CYS A 44 -62.25 19.44 -13.56
N GLY A 45 -62.14 19.33 -14.90
CA GLY A 45 -61.14 20.07 -15.66
C GLY A 45 -61.58 21.46 -16.12
N ASN A 46 -62.87 21.65 -16.38
CA ASN A 46 -63.36 22.81 -17.15
C ASN A 46 -64.32 23.73 -16.39
N ILE A 47 -64.98 23.27 -15.33
CA ILE A 47 -65.94 24.10 -14.60
C ILE A 47 -65.24 24.86 -13.47
N ASN A 48 -65.59 26.13 -13.35
CA ASN A 48 -64.98 27.12 -12.44
C ASN A 48 -66.05 28.15 -12.05
N GLU A 49 -65.76 29.00 -11.07
CA GLU A 49 -66.62 30.08 -10.55
C GLU A 49 -67.33 30.92 -11.63
N ARG A 50 -66.71 31.11 -12.80
CA ARG A 50 -67.28 31.90 -13.92
C ARG A 50 -68.42 31.23 -14.67
N HIS A 51 -68.62 29.93 -14.47
CA HIS A 51 -69.68 29.15 -15.12
C HIS A 51 -70.92 28.99 -14.22
N VAL A 52 -70.90 29.64 -13.04
CA VAL A 52 -71.99 29.67 -12.07
C VAL A 52 -72.72 30.98 -12.26
N VAL A 53 -74.03 30.91 -12.49
CA VAL A 53 -74.85 32.10 -12.71
C VAL A 53 -74.85 32.95 -11.44
N CYS A 54 -74.38 34.19 -11.53
CA CYS A 54 -74.36 35.10 -10.39
C CYS A 54 -75.79 35.50 -9.98
N GLU A 55 -76.02 35.84 -8.72
CA GLU A 55 -77.35 36.26 -8.26
C GLU A 55 -77.81 37.58 -8.93
N GLU A 56 -76.87 38.38 -9.44
CA GLU A 56 -77.13 39.55 -10.30
C GLU A 56 -77.62 39.14 -11.70
N GLU A 57 -77.02 38.11 -12.32
CA GLU A 57 -77.43 37.58 -13.63
C GLU A 57 -78.78 36.85 -13.54
N LEU A 58 -79.06 36.17 -12.43
CA LEU A 58 -80.38 35.60 -12.12
C LEU A 58 -81.43 36.70 -11.97
N ARG A 59 -81.11 37.82 -11.32
CA ARG A 59 -82.02 38.99 -11.25
C ARG A 59 -82.22 39.62 -12.63
N ASP A 60 -81.18 39.75 -13.44
CA ASP A 60 -81.30 40.25 -14.82
C ASP A 60 -82.12 39.30 -15.71
N PHE A 61 -82.01 37.98 -15.49
CA PHE A 61 -82.85 36.96 -16.13
C PHE A 61 -84.31 37.00 -15.65
N ASP A 62 -84.57 37.20 -14.36
CA ASP A 62 -85.93 37.37 -13.83
C ASP A 62 -86.55 38.72 -14.25
N ASN A 63 -85.71 39.72 -14.56
CA ASN A 63 -86.12 41.03 -15.11
C ASN A 63 -86.37 41.01 -16.63
N LEU A 64 -85.81 40.04 -17.37
CA LEU A 64 -86.02 39.85 -18.82
C LEU A 64 -87.50 39.63 -19.21
N PRO A 65 -88.32 38.80 -18.51
CA PRO A 65 -89.74 38.66 -18.80
C PRO A 65 -90.58 39.88 -18.38
N GLN A 66 -90.10 40.73 -17.46
CA GLN A 66 -90.75 42.00 -17.12
C GLN A 66 -90.45 43.12 -18.14
N CYS A 67 -89.35 42.99 -18.88
CA CYS A 67 -88.94 43.89 -19.96
C CYS A 67 -89.55 43.56 -21.34
N GLY A 68 -90.71 42.89 -21.43
CA GLY A 68 -91.57 42.88 -22.63
C GLY A 68 -90.96 42.48 -23.98
N LYS A 69 -89.74 41.92 -24.03
CA LYS A 69 -89.09 41.39 -25.23
C LYS A 69 -89.25 39.87 -25.23
N PRO A 70 -89.66 39.25 -26.35
CA PRO A 70 -89.80 37.79 -26.40
C PRO A 70 -88.42 37.15 -26.28
N VAL A 71 -88.24 36.34 -25.24
CA VAL A 71 -87.08 35.45 -25.13
C VAL A 71 -87.22 34.38 -26.23
N LEU A 72 -86.17 34.21 -27.03
CA LEU A 72 -86.14 33.25 -28.13
C LEU A 72 -86.05 31.83 -27.58
N GLU A 73 -87.20 31.24 -27.27
CA GLU A 73 -87.31 29.87 -26.76
C GLU A 73 -88.13 28.97 -27.70
N GLY A 74 -87.66 27.74 -27.87
CA GLY A 74 -88.30 26.71 -28.68
C GLY A 74 -88.40 27.07 -30.17
N ASN A 75 -89.60 26.93 -30.74
CA ASN A 75 -89.86 26.95 -32.17
C ASN A 75 -89.38 28.20 -32.92
N ALA A 76 -89.20 29.35 -32.23
CA ALA A 76 -88.67 30.58 -32.82
C ALA A 76 -87.14 30.54 -33.04
N LEU A 77 -86.40 29.78 -32.22
CA LEU A 77 -84.98 29.51 -32.43
C LEU A 77 -84.76 28.48 -33.55
N ASP A 78 -85.65 27.49 -33.66
CA ASP A 78 -85.63 26.51 -34.74
C ASP A 78 -85.93 27.12 -36.13
N GLU A 79 -86.73 28.20 -36.22
CA GLU A 79 -86.89 28.96 -37.48
C GLU A 79 -85.68 29.83 -37.84
N VAL A 80 -84.97 30.37 -36.84
CA VAL A 80 -83.71 31.09 -37.06
C VAL A 80 -82.57 30.13 -37.45
N LEU A 81 -82.55 28.92 -36.89
CA LEU A 81 -81.60 27.88 -37.29
C LEU A 81 -81.93 27.30 -38.68
N LYS A 82 -83.20 27.25 -39.09
CA LYS A 82 -83.59 26.91 -40.48
C LYS A 82 -83.27 28.00 -41.51
N THR A 83 -83.05 29.26 -41.10
CA THR A 83 -82.61 30.34 -41.98
C THR A 83 -81.08 30.45 -42.07
N LEU A 84 -80.35 29.65 -41.29
CA LEU A 84 -78.90 29.47 -41.34
C LEU A 84 -78.57 28.10 -41.96
N GLU A 85 -79.02 27.87 -43.20
CA GLU A 85 -78.36 26.90 -44.08
C GLU A 85 -77.20 27.59 -44.84
N PRO A 86 -76.12 26.84 -45.14
CA PRO A 86 -74.83 27.41 -45.52
C PRO A 86 -74.94 28.16 -46.84
N THR A 87 -74.36 29.36 -46.90
CA THR A 87 -74.25 30.19 -48.10
C THR A 87 -73.48 29.45 -49.20
N GLY A 88 -74.21 28.64 -49.94
CA GLY A 88 -73.90 28.18 -51.28
C GLY A 88 -75.01 28.64 -52.21
N SER A 89 -74.62 29.04 -53.42
CA SER A 89 -75.48 29.37 -54.57
C SER A 89 -75.85 30.85 -54.77
N THR A 90 -74.92 31.58 -55.40
CA THR A 90 -75.31 32.51 -56.47
C THR A 90 -74.20 32.59 -57.53
N ASN A 91 -74.35 31.80 -58.59
CA ASN A 91 -74.01 32.08 -59.98
C ASN A 91 -72.66 32.77 -60.30
N SER A 92 -71.58 31.99 -60.40
CA SER A 92 -70.50 32.18 -61.39
C SER A 92 -69.64 30.90 -61.46
N SER A 93 -70.23 29.86 -62.04
CA SER A 93 -69.62 28.56 -62.30
C SER A 93 -68.59 28.66 -63.42
N GLN A 94 -67.31 28.86 -63.07
CA GLN A 94 -66.19 28.07 -63.64
C GLN A 94 -64.82 28.34 -62.99
N GLU A 95 -64.60 29.46 -62.30
CA GLU A 95 -63.27 29.80 -61.75
C GLU A 95 -63.11 29.44 -60.26
N LYS A 96 -64.18 29.55 -59.44
CA LYS A 96 -64.10 29.28 -57.99
C LYS A 96 -64.10 27.79 -57.61
N ASP A 97 -64.77 26.93 -58.36
CA ASP A 97 -64.74 25.49 -58.11
C ASP A 97 -63.33 24.91 -58.38
N ILE A 98 -62.57 25.51 -59.30
CA ILE A 98 -61.18 25.12 -59.55
C ILE A 98 -60.28 25.60 -58.42
N GLU A 99 -60.47 26.81 -57.91
CA GLU A 99 -59.70 27.35 -56.78
C GLU A 99 -59.98 26.60 -55.47
N GLU A 100 -61.24 26.33 -55.12
CA GLU A 100 -61.61 25.57 -53.91
C GLU A 100 -61.19 24.10 -54.02
N GLU A 101 -61.32 23.46 -55.19
CA GLU A 101 -60.85 22.08 -55.39
C GLU A 101 -59.31 21.99 -55.43
N GLU A 102 -58.62 23.05 -55.88
CA GLU A 102 -57.17 23.20 -55.74
C GLU A 102 -56.74 23.45 -54.29
N GLU A 103 -57.49 24.25 -53.52
CA GLU A 103 -57.22 24.48 -52.09
C GLU A 103 -57.47 23.23 -51.25
N VAL A 104 -58.55 22.50 -51.52
CA VAL A 104 -58.83 21.20 -50.89
C VAL A 104 -57.75 20.18 -51.26
N LYS A 105 -57.30 20.14 -52.53
CA LYS A 105 -56.15 19.31 -52.93
C LYS A 105 -54.86 19.73 -52.22
N LYS A 106 -54.57 21.02 -52.08
CA LYS A 106 -53.40 21.51 -51.33
C LYS A 106 -53.46 21.12 -49.86
N LEU A 107 -54.63 21.21 -49.22
CA LEU A 107 -54.83 20.81 -47.83
C LEU A 107 -54.77 19.27 -47.64
N GLU A 108 -55.28 18.49 -48.60
CA GLU A 108 -55.15 17.03 -48.62
C GLU A 108 -53.69 16.61 -48.78
N ASP A 109 -52.95 17.26 -49.69
CA ASP A 109 -51.52 17.07 -49.88
C ASP A 109 -50.74 17.46 -48.61
N GLU A 110 -51.07 18.60 -48.00
CA GLU A 110 -50.47 19.06 -46.74
C GLU A 110 -50.75 18.07 -45.61
N LEU A 111 -51.99 17.59 -45.44
CA LEU A 111 -52.33 16.52 -44.50
C LEU A 111 -51.53 15.24 -44.79
N GLN A 112 -51.34 14.89 -46.05
CA GLN A 112 -50.55 13.72 -46.42
C GLN A 112 -49.05 13.92 -46.10
N THR A 113 -48.50 15.13 -46.26
CA THR A 113 -47.13 15.46 -45.82
C THR A 113 -47.00 15.43 -44.30
N LEU A 114 -47.96 16.00 -43.56
CA LEU A 114 -47.98 15.99 -42.09
C LEU A 114 -48.11 14.57 -41.54
N ARG A 115 -48.92 13.70 -42.17
CA ARG A 115 -49.00 12.27 -41.83
C ARG A 115 -47.67 11.56 -42.06
N LYS A 116 -46.99 11.81 -43.18
CA LYS A 116 -45.64 11.27 -43.45
C LYS A 116 -44.63 11.77 -42.40
N LEU A 117 -44.68 13.04 -42.03
CA LEU A 117 -43.79 13.66 -41.05
C LEU A 117 -44.04 13.14 -39.63
N LYS A 118 -45.31 12.92 -39.25
CA LYS A 118 -45.69 12.23 -38.01
C LYS A 118 -45.13 10.81 -37.97
N ASN A 119 -45.31 10.03 -39.04
CA ASN A 119 -44.80 8.65 -39.11
C ASN A 119 -43.26 8.59 -39.02
N LEU A 120 -42.57 9.53 -39.67
CA LEU A 120 -41.12 9.69 -39.52
C LEU A 120 -40.75 9.99 -38.07
N ARG A 121 -41.46 10.90 -37.40
CA ARG A 121 -41.18 11.24 -36.00
C ARG A 121 -41.43 10.07 -35.04
N ILE A 122 -42.48 9.29 -35.26
CA ILE A 122 -42.75 8.05 -34.51
C ILE A 122 -41.62 7.05 -34.72
N HIS A 123 -41.24 6.79 -35.98
CA HIS A 123 -40.12 5.89 -36.28
C HIS A 123 -38.80 6.33 -35.62
N TRP A 124 -38.52 7.64 -35.59
CA TRP A 124 -37.34 8.17 -34.90
C TRP A 124 -37.43 7.98 -33.39
N HIS A 125 -38.61 8.20 -32.80
CA HIS A 125 -38.86 7.93 -31.39
C HIS A 125 -38.67 6.45 -31.05
N ASP A 126 -39.28 5.55 -31.81
CA ASP A 126 -39.16 4.10 -31.62
C ASP A 126 -37.69 3.64 -31.74
N LYS A 127 -36.95 4.19 -32.70
CA LYS A 127 -35.51 3.91 -32.87
C LYS A 127 -34.69 4.40 -31.68
N LEU A 128 -34.97 5.59 -31.17
CA LEU A 128 -34.31 6.14 -29.98
C LEU A 128 -34.66 5.32 -28.73
N GLN A 129 -35.92 4.94 -28.58
CA GLN A 129 -36.38 4.13 -27.46
C GLN A 129 -35.74 2.74 -27.48
N LEU A 130 -35.60 2.12 -28.66
CA LEU A 130 -34.84 0.87 -28.84
C LEU A 130 -33.36 1.07 -28.47
N MET A 131 -32.72 2.16 -28.89
CA MET A 131 -31.34 2.45 -28.47
C MET A 131 -31.22 2.61 -26.95
N ILE A 132 -32.15 3.32 -26.32
CA ILE A 132 -32.18 3.51 -24.86
C ILE A 132 -32.32 2.17 -24.14
N THR A 133 -33.22 1.29 -24.58
CA THR A 133 -33.40 -0.03 -23.96
C THR A 133 -32.21 -0.96 -24.19
N THR A 134 -31.59 -0.91 -25.38
CA THR A 134 -30.36 -1.69 -25.63
C THR A 134 -29.21 -1.19 -24.77
N ASN A 135 -29.02 0.13 -24.64
CA ASN A 135 -27.97 0.70 -23.82
C ASN A 135 -28.21 0.46 -22.33
N SER A 136 -29.46 0.54 -21.85
CA SER A 136 -29.78 0.25 -20.46
C SER A 136 -29.52 -1.21 -20.10
N HIS A 137 -29.88 -2.14 -20.99
CA HIS A 137 -29.55 -3.56 -20.81
C HIS A 137 -28.04 -3.78 -20.78
N VAL A 138 -27.29 -3.20 -21.72
CA VAL A 138 -25.83 -3.29 -21.75
C VAL A 138 -25.22 -2.74 -20.46
N LEU A 139 -25.69 -1.58 -19.99
CA LEU A 139 -25.23 -0.96 -18.75
C LEU A 139 -25.52 -1.84 -17.53
N GLN A 140 -26.70 -2.45 -17.46
CA GLN A 140 -27.06 -3.39 -16.41
C GLN A 140 -26.16 -4.64 -16.42
N THR A 141 -25.84 -5.19 -17.60
CA THR A 141 -24.91 -6.33 -17.73
C THR A 141 -23.47 -5.96 -17.36
N PHE A 142 -23.04 -4.73 -17.64
CA PHE A 142 -21.73 -4.24 -17.19
C PHE A 142 -21.70 -4.07 -15.67
N GLN A 143 -22.75 -3.50 -15.07
CA GLN A 143 -22.87 -3.35 -13.61
C GLN A 143 -22.85 -4.70 -12.90
N SER A 144 -23.59 -5.70 -13.37
CA SER A 144 -23.57 -7.03 -12.75
C SER A 144 -22.19 -7.68 -12.83
N ARG A 145 -21.49 -7.52 -13.95
CA ARG A 145 -20.11 -8.02 -14.14
C ARG A 145 -19.10 -7.28 -13.27
N GLU A 146 -19.26 -5.97 -13.09
CA GLU A 146 -18.45 -5.17 -12.18
C GLU A 146 -18.66 -5.60 -10.73
N GLU A 147 -19.90 -5.81 -10.30
CA GLU A 147 -20.22 -6.30 -8.96
C GLU A 147 -19.63 -7.69 -8.70
N GLU A 148 -19.70 -8.60 -9.66
CA GLU A 148 -19.10 -9.93 -9.58
C GLU A 148 -17.56 -9.86 -9.50
N ALA A 149 -16.93 -9.01 -10.33
CA ALA A 149 -15.50 -8.76 -10.27
C ALA A 149 -15.08 -8.14 -8.92
N ARG A 150 -15.88 -7.20 -8.40
CA ARG A 150 -15.64 -6.57 -7.09
C ARG A 150 -15.79 -7.58 -5.95
N LYS A 151 -16.80 -8.45 -6.02
CA LYS A 151 -17.02 -9.52 -5.05
C LYS A 151 -15.87 -10.51 -5.04
N SER A 152 -15.47 -11.03 -6.21
CA SER A 152 -14.33 -11.95 -6.31
C SER A 152 -13.01 -11.32 -5.87
N TRP A 153 -12.76 -10.04 -6.20
CA TRP A 153 -11.61 -9.30 -5.67
C TRP A 153 -11.64 -9.19 -4.15
N LYS A 154 -12.79 -8.86 -3.56
CA LYS A 154 -12.95 -8.74 -2.11
C LYS A 154 -12.74 -10.09 -1.41
N GLU A 155 -13.30 -11.17 -1.95
CA GLU A 155 -13.09 -12.54 -1.46
C GLU A 155 -11.60 -12.93 -1.55
N GLY A 156 -10.93 -12.61 -2.65
CA GLY A 156 -9.50 -12.83 -2.83
C GLY A 156 -8.65 -12.04 -1.83
N LEU A 157 -9.02 -10.79 -1.54
CA LEU A 157 -8.36 -9.95 -0.55
C LEU A 157 -8.56 -10.46 0.87
N GLU A 158 -9.77 -10.89 1.22
CA GLU A 158 -10.08 -11.50 2.52
C GLU A 158 -9.30 -12.82 2.71
N ALA A 159 -9.25 -13.67 1.69
CA ALA A 159 -8.45 -14.90 1.72
C ALA A 159 -6.94 -14.60 1.86
N PHE A 160 -6.41 -13.62 1.11
CA PHE A 160 -5.02 -13.20 1.19
C PHE A 160 -4.67 -12.64 2.57
N THR A 161 -5.50 -11.74 3.12
CA THR A 161 -5.28 -11.14 4.44
C THR A 161 -5.38 -12.18 5.56
N ALA A 162 -6.30 -13.14 5.45
CA ALA A 162 -6.38 -14.28 6.38
C ALA A 162 -5.13 -15.17 6.32
N ALA A 163 -4.65 -15.48 5.10
CA ALA A 163 -3.42 -16.25 4.91
C ALA A 163 -2.18 -15.50 5.45
N ASN A 164 -2.10 -14.18 5.27
CA ASN A 164 -1.00 -13.37 5.79
C ASN A 164 -1.00 -13.34 7.32
N LYS A 165 -2.17 -13.12 7.96
CA LYS A 165 -2.30 -13.20 9.42
C LYS A 165 -1.89 -14.57 9.96
N LYS A 166 -2.25 -15.65 9.27
CA LYS A 166 -1.84 -17.01 9.64
C LYS A 166 -0.32 -17.16 9.55
N LEU A 167 0.30 -16.73 8.45
CA LEU A 167 1.75 -16.76 8.28
C LEU A 167 2.47 -15.93 9.35
N ASP A 168 1.97 -14.74 9.66
CA ASP A 168 2.53 -13.88 10.70
C ASP A 168 2.48 -14.56 12.08
N ASN A 169 1.36 -15.21 12.42
CA ASN A 169 1.24 -15.98 13.65
C ASN A 169 2.19 -17.19 13.67
N ASP A 170 2.31 -17.92 12.56
CA ASP A 170 3.23 -19.06 12.43
C ASP A 170 4.69 -18.60 12.58
N LEU A 171 5.07 -17.46 12.00
CA LEU A 171 6.39 -16.85 12.14
C LEU A 171 6.68 -16.38 13.57
N GLN A 172 5.69 -15.78 14.25
CA GLN A 172 5.82 -15.40 15.66
C GLN A 172 5.99 -16.63 16.56
N SER A 173 5.21 -17.68 16.32
CA SER A 173 5.31 -18.97 17.02
C SER A 173 6.69 -19.60 16.80
N LEU A 174 7.17 -19.64 15.55
CA LEU A 174 8.51 -20.12 15.21
C LEU A 174 9.59 -19.29 15.91
N THR A 175 9.47 -17.96 15.90
CA THR A 175 10.41 -17.07 16.59
C THR A 175 10.43 -17.32 18.10
N ALA A 176 9.27 -17.53 18.73
CA ALA A 176 9.18 -17.87 20.14
C ALA A 176 9.79 -19.25 20.42
N ALA A 177 9.56 -20.24 19.57
CA ALA A 177 10.15 -21.56 19.67
C ALA A 177 11.68 -21.51 19.52
N VAL A 178 12.21 -20.73 18.57
CA VAL A 178 13.66 -20.51 18.39
C VAL A 178 14.25 -19.78 19.58
N LYS A 179 13.57 -18.78 20.16
CA LYS A 179 14.00 -18.12 21.40
C LYS A 179 14.05 -19.09 22.58
N LYS A 180 13.03 -19.94 22.72
CA LYS A 180 13.01 -21.01 23.74
C LYS A 180 14.16 -22.01 23.51
N PHE A 181 14.39 -22.40 22.26
CA PHE A 181 15.50 -23.27 21.90
C PHE A 181 16.86 -22.65 22.26
N ALA A 182 17.08 -21.38 21.87
CA ALA A 182 18.30 -20.63 22.20
C ALA A 182 18.52 -20.52 23.71
N SER A 183 17.45 -20.38 24.51
CA SER A 183 17.54 -20.30 25.97
C SER A 183 18.19 -21.53 26.62
N PHE A 184 18.08 -22.73 26.02
CA PHE A 184 18.76 -23.92 26.52
C PHE A 184 20.29 -23.81 26.41
N PHE A 185 20.78 -23.13 25.37
CA PHE A 185 22.21 -22.90 25.16
C PHE A 185 22.73 -21.71 25.95
N THR A 186 21.95 -20.63 26.06
CA THR A 186 22.36 -19.37 26.73
C THR A 186 22.13 -19.35 28.23
N ALA A 187 21.57 -20.41 28.84
CA ALA A 187 21.52 -20.55 30.29
C ALA A 187 22.96 -20.47 30.84
N SER A 188 23.29 -19.27 31.32
CA SER A 188 24.53 -18.84 31.94
C SER A 188 24.16 -18.53 33.38
N ASP A 189 24.87 -19.16 34.33
CA ASP A 189 25.28 -18.64 35.63
C ASP A 189 24.41 -17.54 36.27
N SER A 190 23.09 -17.76 36.31
CA SER A 190 22.22 -17.02 37.19
C SER A 190 22.50 -17.55 38.60
N GLU A 191 23.30 -16.81 39.36
CA GLU A 191 23.59 -17.00 40.80
C GLU A 191 22.34 -17.01 41.70
N GLN A 192 21.13 -17.02 41.14
CA GLN A 192 19.90 -17.20 41.89
C GLN A 192 19.61 -18.70 42.07
N GLY A 193 19.86 -19.19 43.28
CA GLY A 193 19.72 -20.60 43.68
C GLY A 193 18.31 -21.17 43.56
N SER A 194 17.93 -21.57 42.35
CA SER A 194 16.87 -22.54 42.11
C SER A 194 17.44 -23.68 41.27
N ASP A 195 17.13 -24.91 41.67
CA ASP A 195 17.55 -26.20 41.11
C ASP A 195 17.41 -26.29 39.58
N THR A 196 18.31 -25.62 38.86
CA THR A 196 18.32 -25.65 37.41
C THR A 196 19.18 -26.83 37.02
N HIS A 197 18.55 -27.98 36.84
CA HIS A 197 19.24 -29.16 36.34
C HIS A 197 19.93 -28.81 35.01
N PRO A 198 21.24 -29.09 34.87
CA PRO A 198 21.93 -28.82 33.62
C PRO A 198 21.26 -29.61 32.49
N VAL A 199 20.82 -28.86 31.47
CA VAL A 199 20.10 -29.41 30.30
C VAL A 199 21.01 -30.29 29.45
N PHE A 200 22.30 -30.00 29.47
CA PHE A 200 23.34 -30.69 28.72
C PHE A 200 24.32 -31.34 29.68
N PHE A 201 24.81 -32.52 29.32
CA PHE A 201 25.83 -33.24 30.08
C PHE A 201 27.13 -32.44 30.10
N SER A 202 27.45 -31.71 29.02
CA SER A 202 28.58 -30.78 28.97
C SER A 202 28.53 -29.64 29.99
N LYS A 203 27.34 -29.29 30.51
CA LYS A 203 27.15 -28.26 31.55
C LYS A 203 27.20 -28.82 32.98
N LEU A 204 27.29 -30.14 33.14
CA LEU A 204 27.37 -30.77 34.46
C LEU A 204 28.80 -30.70 35.00
N SER A 205 29.00 -30.13 36.19
CA SER A 205 30.29 -30.19 36.89
C SER A 205 30.62 -31.65 37.25
N LEU A 206 31.73 -32.15 36.72
CA LEU A 206 32.30 -33.46 37.02
C LEU A 206 33.23 -33.43 38.25
N ASP A 207 33.44 -32.27 38.87
CA ASP A 207 34.44 -32.06 39.92
C ASP A 207 34.21 -32.98 41.13
N LYS A 208 32.94 -33.16 41.52
CA LYS A 208 32.58 -34.08 42.61
C LYS A 208 32.95 -35.53 42.27
N TYR A 209 32.65 -35.97 41.05
CA TYR A 209 32.99 -37.33 40.60
C TYR A 209 34.51 -37.52 40.54
N LEU A 210 35.24 -36.56 39.95
CA LEU A 210 36.69 -36.60 39.86
C LEU A 210 37.36 -36.62 41.24
N SER A 211 36.85 -35.84 42.19
CA SER A 211 37.37 -35.84 43.57
C SER A 211 37.19 -37.19 44.27
N VAL A 212 36.06 -37.87 44.03
CA VAL A 212 35.80 -39.21 44.58
C VAL A 212 36.69 -40.25 43.92
N GLU A 213 36.93 -40.17 42.61
CA GLU A 213 37.83 -41.09 41.93
C GLU A 213 39.30 -40.87 42.29
N GLU A 214 39.72 -39.63 42.54
CA GLU A 214 41.08 -39.34 43.02
C GLU A 214 41.28 -39.92 44.43
N GLN A 215 40.32 -39.72 45.33
CA GLN A 215 40.34 -40.32 46.68
C GLN A 215 40.30 -41.86 46.63
N SER A 216 39.48 -42.45 45.75
CA SER A 216 39.39 -43.90 45.58
C SER A 216 40.72 -44.49 45.09
N THR A 217 41.37 -43.81 44.14
CA THR A 217 42.65 -44.20 43.55
C THR A 217 43.78 -44.08 44.57
N ALA A 218 43.80 -42.99 45.36
CA ALA A 218 44.76 -42.81 46.45
C ALA A 218 44.58 -43.87 47.55
N ALA A 219 43.35 -44.19 47.93
CA ALA A 219 43.05 -45.26 48.89
C ALA A 219 43.51 -46.63 48.35
N LEU A 220 43.29 -46.92 47.07
CA LEU A 220 43.75 -48.15 46.43
C LEU A 220 45.28 -48.25 46.41
N ALA A 221 45.98 -47.17 46.05
CA ALA A 221 47.44 -47.10 46.04
C ALA A 221 48.03 -47.33 47.45
N SER A 222 47.44 -46.73 48.49
CA SER A 222 47.87 -46.95 49.87
C SER A 222 47.61 -48.40 50.34
N HIS A 223 46.50 -49.01 49.91
CA HIS A 223 46.18 -50.40 50.20
C HIS A 223 47.19 -51.34 49.51
N ILE A 224 47.50 -51.13 48.23
CA ILE A 224 48.53 -51.88 47.50
C ILE A 224 49.89 -51.74 48.22
N LYS A 225 50.29 -50.52 48.57
CA LYS A 225 51.54 -50.27 49.31
C LYS A 225 51.61 -51.05 50.62
N LYS A 226 50.51 -51.09 51.38
CA LYS A 226 50.45 -51.83 52.66
C LYS A 226 50.66 -53.34 52.46
N TYR A 227 50.09 -53.97 51.44
CA TYR A 227 50.18 -55.42 51.26
C TYR A 227 51.48 -55.87 50.60
N PHE A 228 51.97 -55.12 49.61
CA PHE A 228 53.18 -55.51 48.88
C PHE A 228 54.49 -55.14 49.58
N TYR A 229 54.50 -54.12 50.46
CA TYR A 229 55.72 -53.71 51.17
C TYR A 229 55.75 -54.13 52.65
N LYS A 230 54.59 -54.24 53.32
CA LYS A 230 54.55 -54.68 54.74
C LYS A 230 54.58 -56.21 54.90
N GLY A 231 54.35 -56.96 53.82
CA GLY A 231 54.44 -58.43 53.81
C GLY A 231 55.86 -58.98 53.62
N THR A 232 56.84 -58.12 53.32
CA THR A 232 58.22 -58.51 52.97
C THR A 232 59.29 -57.72 53.72
N SER A 233 58.93 -56.89 54.71
CA SER A 233 59.94 -56.14 55.48
C SER A 233 59.55 -55.91 56.94
N GLU A 234 59.92 -56.85 57.81
CA GLU A 234 60.60 -56.47 59.05
C GLU A 234 62.03 -56.03 58.68
N CYS A 235 62.17 -54.85 58.05
CA CYS A 235 63.42 -54.07 58.08
C CYS A 235 63.29 -52.79 57.25
N THR A 236 63.87 -51.73 57.78
CA THR A 236 64.09 -50.40 57.17
C THR A 236 62.87 -49.48 57.12
N GLU A 237 62.51 -48.98 58.30
CA GLU A 237 62.30 -47.54 58.46
C GLU A 237 63.46 -46.80 57.78
N ASN A 238 63.19 -46.15 56.64
CA ASN A 238 63.83 -44.92 56.13
C ASN A 238 63.79 -44.88 54.59
N SER A 239 62.75 -44.27 54.00
CA SER A 239 62.92 -43.40 52.82
C SER A 239 61.61 -42.72 52.39
N HIS A 240 61.61 -41.39 52.55
CA HIS A 240 60.93 -40.32 51.82
C HIS A 240 59.54 -40.50 51.20
N GLU A 241 58.62 -39.67 51.68
CA GLU A 241 57.43 -39.18 50.98
C GLU A 241 57.82 -38.35 49.75
N GLY A 242 57.76 -38.96 48.58
CA GLY A 242 57.92 -38.25 47.30
C GLY A 242 57.44 -39.12 46.15
N SER A 243 56.25 -38.79 45.63
CA SER A 243 55.66 -39.23 44.35
C SER A 243 56.20 -40.54 43.73
N PHE A 244 55.59 -41.67 44.07
CA PHE A 244 55.81 -42.93 43.36
C PHE A 244 54.71 -43.11 42.31
N GLN A 245 55.09 -43.10 41.03
CA GLN A 245 54.19 -43.41 39.90
C GLN A 245 54.01 -44.93 39.79
N LEU A 246 52.87 -45.38 39.27
CA LEU A 246 52.49 -46.79 39.21
C LEU A 246 53.53 -47.64 38.44
N GLU A 247 54.28 -47.03 37.53
CA GLU A 247 55.38 -47.65 36.77
C GLU A 247 56.58 -48.09 37.62
N ASP A 248 56.81 -47.51 38.80
CA ASP A 248 57.92 -47.89 39.68
C ASP A 248 57.63 -49.20 40.46
N PHE A 249 56.36 -49.58 40.61
CA PHE A 249 55.94 -50.81 41.30
C PHE A 249 56.28 -52.09 40.53
N ILE A 250 56.43 -52.01 39.20
CA ILE A 250 56.73 -53.19 38.35
C ILE A 250 58.24 -53.48 38.32
N LYS A 251 59.09 -52.48 38.59
CA LYS A 251 60.55 -52.61 38.48
C LYS A 251 61.25 -52.99 39.79
N GLN A 252 60.59 -52.86 40.94
CA GLN A 252 61.19 -53.07 42.27
C GLN A 252 60.56 -54.21 43.08
N VAL A 253 60.15 -55.30 42.43
CA VAL A 253 59.92 -56.56 43.16
C VAL A 253 61.22 -57.36 43.08
N PRO A 254 62.12 -57.30 44.09
CA PRO A 254 63.20 -58.27 44.16
C PRO A 254 62.54 -59.62 44.43
N PHE A 255 62.64 -60.49 43.44
CA PHE A 255 62.21 -61.88 43.51
C PHE A 255 63.22 -62.64 44.38
N ASP A 256 63.14 -62.47 45.71
CA ASP A 256 64.02 -63.16 46.67
C ASP A 256 63.58 -64.61 46.96
N GLU A 257 62.54 -65.08 46.25
CA GLU A 257 62.04 -66.47 46.33
C GLU A 257 63.11 -67.51 45.95
N ALA A 258 64.18 -67.13 45.25
CA ALA A 258 65.24 -68.06 44.87
C ALA A 258 66.13 -68.47 46.04
N ASP A 259 66.38 -67.57 47.01
CA ASP A 259 67.32 -67.84 48.12
C ASP A 259 66.63 -68.59 49.27
N GLU A 260 65.37 -68.23 49.58
CA GLU A 260 64.56 -68.87 50.63
C GLU A 260 64.22 -70.34 50.29
N VAL A 261 63.82 -70.60 49.05
CA VAL A 261 63.55 -71.97 48.53
C VAL A 261 64.81 -72.84 48.54
N CYS A 262 65.99 -72.23 48.46
CA CYS A 262 67.28 -72.93 48.46
C CYS A 262 67.68 -73.42 49.85
N GLU A 263 67.42 -72.64 50.90
CA GLU A 263 67.72 -73.03 52.29
C GLU A 263 66.74 -74.09 52.81
N GLU A 264 65.45 -73.97 52.48
CA GLU A 264 64.42 -74.94 52.92
C GLU A 264 64.60 -76.31 52.29
N ARG A 265 64.96 -76.37 51.01
CA ARG A 265 65.33 -77.63 50.33
C ARG A 265 66.57 -78.26 50.94
N ARG A 266 67.54 -77.44 51.35
CA ARG A 266 68.75 -77.91 52.04
C ARG A 266 68.41 -78.51 53.41
N GLU A 267 67.47 -77.89 54.12
CA GLU A 267 67.03 -78.35 55.43
C GLU A 267 66.25 -79.68 55.35
N ILE A 268 65.36 -79.84 54.37
CA ILE A 268 64.67 -81.12 54.13
C ILE A 268 65.66 -82.23 53.79
N ALA A 269 66.66 -81.95 52.95
CA ALA A 269 67.72 -82.91 52.64
C ALA A 269 68.55 -83.26 53.89
N ARG A 270 68.82 -82.29 54.76
CA ARG A 270 69.51 -82.51 56.05
C ARG A 270 68.70 -83.41 56.98
N LEU A 271 67.39 -83.18 57.11
CA LEU A 271 66.49 -84.00 57.93
C LEU A 271 66.38 -85.43 57.40
N GLN A 272 66.26 -85.62 56.08
CA GLN A 272 66.25 -86.94 55.45
C GLN A 272 67.56 -87.70 55.72
N ALA A 273 68.71 -87.03 55.57
CA ALA A 273 70.01 -87.64 55.84
C ALA A 273 70.17 -88.05 57.31
N ALA A 274 69.77 -87.16 58.24
CA ALA A 274 69.83 -87.44 59.68
C ALA A 274 68.94 -88.63 60.07
N TYR A 275 67.73 -88.71 59.52
CA TYR A 275 66.82 -89.84 59.75
C TYR A 275 67.39 -91.16 59.22
N ILE A 276 67.90 -91.18 57.98
CA ILE A 276 68.50 -92.38 57.37
C ILE A 276 69.68 -92.88 58.21
N CYS A 277 70.57 -91.98 58.63
CA CYS A 277 71.73 -92.35 59.45
C CYS A 277 71.31 -92.88 60.83
N GLY A 278 70.39 -92.19 61.52
CA GLY A 278 69.93 -92.59 62.84
C GLY A 278 69.18 -93.92 62.82
N GLU A 279 68.28 -94.12 61.86
CA GLU A 279 67.49 -95.34 61.75
C GLU A 279 68.33 -96.55 61.33
N ASN A 280 69.32 -96.35 60.45
CA ASN A 280 70.28 -97.40 60.09
C ASN A 280 71.11 -97.85 61.31
N GLN A 281 71.61 -96.90 62.11
CA GLN A 281 72.32 -97.22 63.35
C GLN A 281 71.42 -97.95 64.36
N ARG A 282 70.16 -97.52 64.48
CA ARG A 282 69.17 -98.17 65.35
C ARG A 282 68.93 -99.62 64.94
N ILE A 283 68.76 -99.90 63.64
CA ILE A 283 68.56 -101.24 63.10
C ILE A 283 69.79 -102.12 63.33
N GLN A 284 71.00 -101.58 63.12
CA GLN A 284 72.25 -102.30 63.39
C GLN A 284 72.39 -102.68 64.87
N LEU A 285 72.17 -101.73 65.79
CA LEU A 285 72.24 -102.00 67.22
C LEU A 285 71.17 -103.02 67.67
N GLN A 286 69.95 -102.94 67.13
CA GLN A 286 68.89 -103.90 67.44
C GLN A 286 69.22 -105.30 66.90
N ALA A 287 69.84 -105.39 65.72
CA ALA A 287 70.30 -106.67 65.17
C ALA A 287 71.44 -107.28 66.00
N GLU A 288 72.37 -106.47 66.49
CA GLU A 288 73.44 -106.90 67.40
C GLU A 288 72.87 -107.36 68.75
N GLU A 289 71.90 -106.64 69.32
CA GLU A 289 71.21 -107.01 70.55
C GLU A 289 70.47 -108.34 70.41
N GLU A 290 69.67 -108.52 69.35
CA GLU A 290 68.98 -109.78 69.08
C GLU A 290 69.96 -110.93 68.77
N GLY A 291 71.09 -110.60 68.14
CA GLY A 291 72.21 -111.52 67.96
C GLY A 291 72.77 -112.00 69.30
N MET A 292 73.07 -111.08 70.22
CA MET A 292 73.54 -111.39 71.57
C MET A 292 72.49 -112.16 72.37
N ASN A 293 71.21 -111.78 72.30
CA ASN A 293 70.12 -112.50 72.93
C ASN A 293 69.97 -113.94 72.40
N SER A 294 70.17 -114.14 71.10
CA SER A 294 70.16 -115.47 70.49
C SER A 294 71.37 -116.30 70.93
N VAL A 295 72.55 -115.69 71.07
CA VAL A 295 73.73 -116.33 71.66
C VAL A 295 73.48 -116.71 73.11
N LEU A 296 72.89 -115.82 73.92
CA LEU A 296 72.51 -116.10 75.30
C LEU A 296 71.51 -117.26 75.38
N LYS A 297 70.44 -117.24 74.58
CA LYS A 297 69.46 -118.35 74.49
C LYS A 297 70.11 -119.66 74.06
N CYS A 298 71.04 -119.62 73.10
CA CYS A 298 71.79 -120.79 72.67
C CYS A 298 72.67 -121.34 73.81
N ALA A 299 73.40 -120.46 74.50
CA ALA A 299 74.21 -120.82 75.67
C ALA A 299 73.34 -121.39 76.81
N GLU A 300 72.18 -120.79 77.08
CA GLU A 300 71.18 -121.31 78.03
C GLU A 300 70.69 -122.71 77.62
N SER A 301 70.40 -122.94 76.33
CA SER A 301 69.97 -124.24 75.81
C SER A 301 71.08 -125.31 75.84
N LEU A 302 72.35 -124.91 75.74
CA LEU A 302 73.52 -125.77 75.88
C LEU A 302 73.83 -126.10 77.34
N LEU A 303 73.50 -125.18 78.26
CA LEU A 303 73.60 -125.39 79.71
C LEU A 303 72.43 -126.22 80.27
N GLN A 304 71.31 -126.31 79.55
CA GLN A 304 70.28 -127.29 79.85
C GLN A 304 70.83 -128.71 79.58
N PRO A 305 70.73 -129.64 80.52
CA PRO A 305 71.23 -130.99 80.33
C PRO A 305 70.42 -131.69 79.24
N SER A 306 70.95 -131.70 78.01
CA SER A 306 70.42 -132.53 76.94
C SER A 306 70.92 -133.95 77.15
N ASP A 307 70.02 -134.78 77.66
CA ASP A 307 70.23 -136.20 77.95
C ASP A 307 70.19 -137.05 76.65
N LYS A 308 71.06 -136.70 75.68
CA LYS A 308 71.28 -137.50 74.47
C LYS A 308 72.75 -137.81 74.31
N GLY A 309 73.03 -139.09 74.55
CA GLY A 309 74.33 -139.71 74.59
C GLY A 309 75.21 -139.43 73.36
N ILE A 310 76.47 -139.23 73.69
CA ILE A 310 77.64 -139.32 72.83
C ILE A 310 77.61 -140.64 72.07
N GLY A 311 77.47 -140.59 70.74
CA GLY A 311 77.58 -141.79 69.92
C GLY A 311 76.91 -141.71 68.56
N GLN A 312 77.43 -140.88 67.65
CA GLN A 312 77.32 -141.13 66.21
C GLN A 312 78.43 -140.35 65.48
N GLN A 313 79.43 -141.11 65.00
CA GLN A 313 80.48 -140.67 64.10
C GLN A 313 79.88 -140.47 62.70
N GLU A 314 78.94 -139.54 62.57
CA GLU A 314 78.53 -139.00 61.27
C GLU A 314 79.47 -137.85 60.94
N ASN A 315 80.02 -137.87 59.73
CA ASN A 315 81.16 -137.06 59.26
C ASN A 315 81.11 -135.61 59.77
N ILE A 316 81.79 -135.38 60.91
CA ILE A 316 81.84 -134.10 61.63
C ILE A 316 82.39 -133.02 60.71
N ASP A 317 83.34 -133.36 59.84
CA ASP A 317 83.91 -132.44 58.86
C ASP A 317 82.91 -132.05 57.77
N ALA A 318 82.04 -132.96 57.31
CA ALA A 318 80.97 -132.64 56.37
C ALA A 318 79.92 -131.71 56.99
N LYS A 319 79.56 -131.92 58.25
CA LYS A 319 78.60 -131.08 58.99
C LYS A 319 79.16 -129.71 59.35
N ILE A 320 80.43 -129.66 59.77
CA ILE A 320 81.17 -128.40 59.94
C ILE A 320 81.27 -127.64 58.61
N SER A 321 81.51 -128.35 57.50
CA SER A 321 81.56 -127.73 56.18
C SER A 321 80.19 -127.19 55.72
N SER A 322 79.10 -127.92 55.99
CA SER A 322 77.72 -127.45 55.75
C SER A 322 77.38 -126.22 56.58
N LEU A 323 77.65 -126.25 57.88
CA LEU A 323 77.40 -125.11 58.78
C LEU A 323 78.28 -123.91 58.43
N ARG A 324 79.53 -124.11 57.99
CA ARG A 324 80.38 -123.03 57.49
C ARG A 324 79.85 -122.45 56.19
N ALA A 325 79.33 -123.28 55.28
CA ALA A 325 78.67 -122.83 54.06
C ALA A 325 77.39 -122.04 54.39
N GLU A 326 76.56 -122.53 55.31
CA GLU A 326 75.35 -121.83 55.79
C GLU A 326 75.69 -120.51 56.50
N ILE A 327 76.71 -120.47 57.36
CA ILE A 327 77.19 -119.22 57.99
C ILE A 327 77.71 -118.26 56.92
N SER A 328 78.40 -118.75 55.88
CA SER A 328 78.87 -117.89 54.79
C SER A 328 77.72 -117.36 53.94
N ALA A 329 76.69 -118.18 53.69
CA ALA A 329 75.47 -117.78 52.99
C ALA A 329 74.70 -116.74 53.79
N ILE A 330 74.46 -116.98 55.08
CA ILE A 330 73.78 -116.02 55.98
C ILE A 330 74.58 -114.72 56.09
N LYS A 331 75.91 -114.77 56.16
CA LYS A 331 76.75 -113.55 56.14
C LYS A 331 76.65 -112.80 54.81
N GLN A 332 76.56 -113.52 53.69
CA GLN A 332 76.36 -112.93 52.38
C GLN A 332 74.97 -112.30 52.27
N ASP A 333 73.93 -112.96 52.76
CA ASP A 333 72.55 -112.45 52.80
C ASP A 333 72.46 -111.21 53.71
N ILE A 334 73.11 -111.21 54.88
CA ILE A 334 73.19 -110.03 55.77
C ILE A 334 73.91 -108.87 55.05
N ALA A 335 74.99 -109.16 54.32
CA ALA A 335 75.70 -108.15 53.55
C ALA A 335 74.83 -107.61 52.38
N GLN A 336 74.04 -108.47 51.74
CA GLN A 336 73.13 -108.08 50.67
C GLN A 336 71.99 -107.21 51.21
N ILE A 337 71.34 -107.62 52.28
CA ILE A 337 70.26 -106.86 52.94
C ILE A 337 70.77 -105.48 53.38
N ASN A 338 71.93 -105.41 54.04
CA ASN A 338 72.49 -104.15 54.53
C ASN A 338 72.92 -103.19 53.41
N ASN A 339 73.50 -103.71 52.32
CA ASN A 339 74.05 -102.87 51.26
C ASN A 339 73.03 -102.53 50.16
N GLU A 340 72.13 -103.44 49.82
CA GLU A 340 71.23 -103.30 48.67
C GLU A 340 69.79 -102.95 49.05
N GLU A 341 69.24 -103.53 50.12
CA GLU A 341 67.80 -103.41 50.42
C GLU A 341 67.48 -102.36 51.50
N LEU A 342 68.31 -102.27 52.54
CA LEU A 342 68.05 -101.42 53.70
C LEU A 342 68.08 -99.92 53.35
N LEU A 343 69.12 -99.47 52.64
CA LEU A 343 69.27 -98.06 52.27
C LEU A 343 68.12 -97.50 51.40
N PRO A 344 67.65 -98.16 50.31
CA PRO A 344 66.53 -97.65 49.53
C PRO A 344 65.20 -97.65 50.29
N LEU A 345 64.96 -98.63 51.17
CA LEU A 345 63.78 -98.64 52.04
C LEU A 345 63.81 -97.49 53.04
N LEU A 346 64.97 -97.22 53.65
CA LEU A 346 65.16 -96.08 54.55
C LEU A 346 65.01 -94.73 53.81
N LYS A 347 65.52 -94.61 52.58
CA LYS A 347 65.30 -93.42 51.74
C LYS A 347 63.83 -93.20 51.43
N LYS A 348 63.09 -94.26 51.08
CA LYS A 348 61.64 -94.17 50.84
C LYS A 348 60.89 -93.79 52.11
N ASN A 349 61.27 -94.33 53.26
CA ASN A 349 60.66 -93.98 54.53
C ASN A 349 60.97 -92.53 54.95
N ALA A 350 62.20 -92.07 54.73
CA ALA A 350 62.60 -90.68 54.97
C ALA A 350 61.80 -89.70 54.09
N GLN A 351 61.59 -90.05 52.82
CA GLN A 351 60.73 -89.27 51.91
C GLN A 351 59.29 -89.21 52.41
N LEU A 352 58.71 -90.33 52.85
CA LEU A 352 57.36 -90.37 53.42
C LEU A 352 57.22 -89.53 54.68
N LEU A 353 58.24 -89.51 55.55
CA LEU A 353 58.26 -88.67 56.74
C LEU A 353 58.33 -87.18 56.42
N THR A 354 59.08 -86.80 55.38
CA THR A 354 59.15 -85.39 54.94
C THR A 354 57.99 -84.94 54.05
N ALA A 355 57.20 -85.87 53.49
CA ALA A 355 56.09 -85.56 52.62
C ALA A 355 55.02 -84.63 53.25
N PRO A 356 54.56 -84.81 54.51
CA PRO A 356 53.63 -83.88 55.13
C PRO A 356 54.22 -82.47 55.33
N VAL A 357 55.51 -82.35 55.66
CA VAL A 357 56.19 -81.04 55.81
C VAL A 357 56.26 -80.31 54.46
N VAL A 358 56.63 -81.02 53.40
CA VAL A 358 56.63 -80.46 52.03
C VAL A 358 55.22 -80.07 51.61
N LYS A 359 54.21 -80.86 51.95
CA LYS A 359 52.82 -80.56 51.64
C LYS A 359 52.36 -79.29 52.36
N GLU A 360 52.58 -79.17 53.65
CA GLU A 360 52.22 -77.97 54.42
C GLU A 360 52.93 -76.72 53.89
N TYR A 361 54.19 -76.84 53.49
CA TYR A 361 54.92 -75.75 52.84
C TYR A 361 54.31 -75.34 51.50
N LEU A 362 53.99 -76.30 50.62
CA LEU A 362 53.33 -76.03 49.35
C LEU A 362 51.93 -75.45 49.56
N ASP A 363 51.17 -75.96 50.52
CA ASP A 363 49.85 -75.44 50.90
C ASP A 363 49.97 -73.99 51.40
N HIS A 364 51.02 -73.65 52.16
CA HIS A 364 51.32 -72.27 52.58
C HIS A 364 51.65 -71.36 51.40
N GLN A 365 52.50 -71.82 50.46
CA GLN A 365 52.82 -71.07 49.24
C GLN A 365 51.58 -70.87 48.35
N ILE A 366 50.74 -71.89 48.19
CA ILE A 366 49.46 -71.79 47.47
C ILE A 366 48.56 -70.76 48.15
N ALA A 367 48.41 -70.82 49.48
CA ALA A 367 47.60 -69.85 50.23
C ALA A 367 48.12 -68.41 50.09
N ARG A 368 49.44 -68.20 50.05
CA ARG A 368 50.06 -66.89 49.79
C ARG A 368 49.73 -66.39 48.38
N GLN A 369 49.84 -67.25 47.37
CA GLN A 369 49.50 -66.92 45.98
C GLN A 369 47.99 -66.65 45.80
N ASP A 370 47.13 -67.42 46.46
CA ASP A 370 45.67 -67.18 46.47
C ASP A 370 45.33 -65.82 47.08
N CYS A 371 46.05 -65.40 48.13
CA CYS A 371 45.90 -64.07 48.71
C CYS A 371 46.30 -62.97 47.70
N TYR A 372 47.42 -63.13 46.99
CA TYR A 372 47.81 -62.19 45.95
C TYR A 372 46.81 -62.15 44.79
N ALA A 373 46.35 -63.30 44.31
CA ALA A 373 45.32 -63.39 43.28
C ALA A 373 44.01 -62.70 43.72
N ALA A 374 43.60 -62.86 44.99
CA ALA A 374 42.42 -62.19 45.53
C ALA A 374 42.60 -60.66 45.58
N ILE A 375 43.78 -60.17 45.94
CA ILE A 375 44.09 -58.72 45.94
C ILE A 375 44.14 -58.18 44.52
N GLN A 376 44.83 -58.84 43.59
CA GLN A 376 44.87 -58.47 42.17
C GLN A 376 43.48 -58.42 41.56
N ASN A 377 42.62 -59.39 41.86
CA ASN A 377 41.23 -59.39 41.41
C ASN A 377 40.43 -58.20 41.96
N LYS A 378 40.66 -57.79 43.22
CA LYS A 378 40.02 -56.59 43.79
C LYS A 378 40.50 -55.33 43.09
N VAL A 379 41.81 -55.16 42.91
CA VAL A 379 42.43 -54.02 42.20
C VAL A 379 41.91 -53.96 40.76
N GLY A 380 41.94 -55.08 40.05
CA GLY A 380 41.43 -55.19 38.68
C GLY A 380 39.96 -54.82 38.57
N ARG A 381 39.10 -55.28 39.49
CA ARG A 381 37.68 -54.86 39.51
C ARG A 381 37.52 -53.36 39.73
N HIS A 382 38.30 -52.74 40.62
CA HIS A 382 38.26 -51.30 40.85
C HIS A 382 38.69 -50.52 39.61
N LEU A 383 39.81 -50.88 38.98
CA LEU A 383 40.30 -50.24 37.76
C LEU A 383 39.35 -50.43 36.59
N MET A 384 38.77 -51.61 36.43
CA MET A 384 37.74 -51.86 35.40
C MET A 384 36.52 -50.98 35.63
N ARG A 385 36.04 -50.87 36.87
CA ARG A 385 34.94 -49.97 37.20
C ARG A 385 35.27 -48.53 36.82
N GLN A 386 36.43 -48.02 37.25
CA GLN A 386 36.88 -46.66 36.92
C GLN A 386 36.99 -46.44 35.41
N LYS A 387 37.55 -47.39 34.66
CA LYS A 387 37.62 -47.33 33.21
C LYS A 387 36.23 -47.30 32.58
N THR A 388 35.34 -48.19 32.98
CA THR A 388 33.97 -48.24 32.43
C THR A 388 33.17 -46.98 32.73
N SER A 389 33.35 -46.35 33.90
CA SER A 389 32.68 -45.09 34.22
C SER A 389 33.22 -43.93 33.39
N PHE A 390 34.53 -43.85 33.15
CA PHE A 390 35.11 -42.87 32.22
C PHE A 390 34.64 -43.08 30.77
N GLU A 391 34.63 -44.31 30.28
CA GLU A 391 34.11 -44.63 28.93
C GLU A 391 32.63 -44.27 28.79
N LEU A 392 31.82 -44.45 29.84
CA LEU A 392 30.42 -44.05 29.84
C LEU A 392 30.25 -42.53 29.77
N ILE A 393 31.04 -41.77 30.55
CA ILE A 393 31.06 -40.30 30.52
C ILE A 393 31.48 -39.81 29.14
N GLN A 394 32.53 -40.39 28.56
CA GLN A 394 32.98 -40.07 27.20
C GLN A 394 31.88 -40.36 26.18
N LEU A 395 31.25 -41.53 26.23
CA LEU A 395 30.16 -41.89 25.33
C LEU A 395 28.98 -40.91 25.45
N ALA A 396 28.63 -40.47 26.67
CA ALA A 396 27.58 -39.48 26.88
C ALA A 396 27.93 -38.14 26.19
N CYS A 397 29.17 -37.65 26.33
CA CYS A 397 29.65 -36.46 25.62
C CYS A 397 29.60 -36.61 24.09
N GLU A 398 30.07 -37.76 23.57
CA GLU A 398 30.06 -38.03 22.13
C GLU A 398 28.64 -38.11 21.56
N MET A 399 27.72 -38.74 22.29
CA MET A 399 26.31 -38.79 21.92
C MET A 399 25.66 -37.42 21.92
N GLU A 400 25.92 -36.58 22.93
CA GLU A 400 25.47 -35.19 22.97
C GLU A 400 26.01 -34.40 21.77
N MET A 401 27.31 -34.51 21.50
CA MET A 401 27.93 -33.84 20.36
C MET A 401 27.29 -34.25 19.03
N LYS A 402 27.07 -35.54 18.80
CA LYS A 402 26.37 -36.04 17.60
C LYS A 402 24.96 -35.47 17.50
N LYS A 403 24.23 -35.38 18.61
CA LYS A 403 22.88 -34.77 18.63
C LYS A 403 22.94 -33.29 18.31
N HIS A 404 23.91 -32.55 18.83
CA HIS A 404 24.10 -31.14 18.48
C HIS A 404 24.44 -30.96 17.00
N GLN A 405 25.27 -31.82 16.42
CA GLN A 405 25.58 -31.80 14.99
C GLN A 405 24.34 -32.09 14.15
N GLU A 406 23.54 -33.10 14.50
CA GLU A 406 22.27 -33.41 13.84
C GLU A 406 21.32 -32.20 13.87
N ILE A 407 21.18 -31.55 15.04
CA ILE A 407 20.33 -30.37 15.20
C ILE A 407 20.87 -29.19 14.39
N SER A 408 22.20 -28.96 14.37
CA SER A 408 22.82 -27.91 13.54
C SER A 408 22.51 -28.13 12.06
N CYS A 409 22.70 -29.34 11.54
CA CYS A 409 22.38 -29.67 10.15
C CYS A 409 20.89 -29.45 9.84
N GLN A 410 19.98 -29.82 10.76
CA GLN A 410 18.55 -29.57 10.58
C GLN A 410 18.21 -28.07 10.56
N LEU A 411 18.83 -27.28 11.43
CA LEU A 411 18.67 -25.83 11.49
C LEU A 411 19.22 -25.16 10.22
N GLU A 412 20.39 -25.57 9.74
CA GLU A 412 20.98 -25.08 8.49
C GLU A 412 20.07 -25.37 7.29
N ASN A 413 19.55 -26.59 7.18
CA ASN A 413 18.60 -26.97 6.13
C ASN A 413 17.30 -26.12 6.20
N LEU A 414 16.79 -25.85 7.41
CA LEU A 414 15.62 -25.00 7.60
C LEU A 414 15.91 -23.56 7.17
N VAL A 415 17.06 -23.02 7.53
CA VAL A 415 17.50 -21.67 7.14
C VAL A 415 17.62 -21.57 5.62
N GLU A 416 18.22 -22.56 4.96
CA GLU A 416 18.32 -22.59 3.49
C GLU A 416 16.95 -22.68 2.82
N TYR A 417 16.05 -23.53 3.34
CA TYR A 417 14.67 -23.62 2.87
C TYR A 417 13.94 -22.29 2.99
N LEU A 418 14.02 -21.64 4.15
CA LEU A 418 13.40 -20.34 4.40
C LEU A 418 13.97 -19.28 3.45
N LYS A 419 15.30 -19.23 3.27
CA LYS A 419 15.95 -18.33 2.32
C LYS A 419 15.43 -18.52 0.90
N ARG A 420 15.36 -19.77 0.43
CA ARG A 420 14.82 -20.09 -0.91
C ARG A 420 13.34 -19.72 -1.04
N SER A 421 12.56 -19.85 0.03
CA SER A 421 11.16 -19.41 0.06
C SER A 421 11.05 -17.89 -0.05
N THR A 422 11.89 -17.16 0.69
CA THR A 422 11.99 -15.70 0.61
C THR A 422 12.41 -15.22 -0.78
N ASP A 423 13.41 -15.85 -1.39
CA ASP A 423 13.86 -15.52 -2.76
C ASP A 423 12.73 -15.73 -3.79
N LYS A 424 11.97 -16.84 -3.66
CA LYS A 424 10.79 -17.09 -4.51
C LYS A 424 9.71 -16.02 -4.29
N LEU A 425 9.46 -15.62 -3.05
CA LEU A 425 8.50 -14.56 -2.74
C LEU A 425 8.95 -13.22 -3.33
N GLN A 426 10.23 -12.87 -3.18
CA GLN A 426 10.81 -11.67 -3.75
C GLN A 426 10.71 -11.65 -5.28
N HIS A 427 10.99 -12.77 -5.95
CA HIS A 427 10.79 -12.89 -7.39
C HIS A 427 9.31 -12.70 -7.77
N ARG A 428 8.36 -13.30 -7.03
CA ARG A 428 6.92 -13.09 -7.29
C ARG A 428 6.52 -11.63 -7.12
N LEU A 429 7.02 -10.97 -6.07
CA LEU A 429 6.78 -9.55 -5.83
C LEU A 429 7.37 -8.69 -6.96
N GLN A 430 8.57 -9.02 -7.46
CA GLN A 430 9.17 -8.35 -8.60
C GLN A 430 8.34 -8.50 -9.87
N VAL A 431 7.86 -9.71 -10.19
CA VAL A 431 6.97 -9.93 -11.35
C VAL A 431 5.69 -9.10 -11.23
N ILE A 432 5.10 -9.03 -10.03
CA ILE A 432 3.92 -8.18 -9.78
C ILE A 432 4.27 -6.70 -9.98
N ALA A 433 5.42 -6.24 -9.48
CA ALA A 433 5.87 -4.87 -9.65
C ALA A 433 6.10 -4.52 -11.13
N GLU A 434 6.74 -5.40 -11.91
CA GLU A 434 6.95 -5.24 -13.35
C GLU A 434 5.62 -5.24 -14.13
N GLN A 435 4.65 -6.06 -13.75
CA GLN A 435 3.30 -6.02 -14.32
C GLN A 435 2.58 -4.72 -13.98
N THR A 436 2.76 -4.21 -12.77
CA THR A 436 2.18 -2.94 -12.31
C THR A 436 2.82 -1.75 -13.06
N GLU A 437 4.12 -1.80 -13.34
CA GLU A 437 4.79 -0.81 -14.19
C GLU A 437 4.27 -0.82 -15.63
N LYS A 438 4.04 -2.00 -16.21
CA LYS A 438 3.40 -2.14 -17.54
C LYS A 438 1.95 -1.66 -17.56
N ALA A 439 1.28 -1.66 -16.41
CA ALA A 439 -0.07 -1.13 -16.22
C ALA A 439 -0.11 0.38 -15.94
N LYS A 440 1.02 1.10 -16.01
CA LYS A 440 0.98 2.57 -16.05
C LYS A 440 0.10 3.02 -17.22
N PRO A 441 -0.76 4.04 -17.03
CA PRO A 441 -1.65 4.50 -18.08
C PRO A 441 -0.82 4.89 -19.30
N ARG A 442 -1.06 4.20 -20.41
CA ARG A 442 -0.39 4.49 -21.68
C ARG A 442 -0.60 5.96 -21.99
N SER A 443 0.47 6.71 -22.19
CA SER A 443 0.39 8.13 -22.57
C SER A 443 -0.33 8.32 -23.91
N THR A 444 -0.30 7.28 -24.74
CA THR A 444 -0.90 7.23 -26.08
C THR A 444 -2.35 6.75 -25.99
N ILE A 445 -3.25 7.46 -26.65
CA ILE A 445 -4.65 7.11 -26.83
C ILE A 445 -4.70 5.82 -27.66
N SER A 446 -5.34 4.77 -27.11
CA SER A 446 -5.54 3.50 -27.82
C SER A 446 -6.46 3.70 -29.02
N SER A 447 -6.22 2.97 -30.12
CA SER A 447 -7.13 2.94 -31.28
C SER A 447 -8.52 2.38 -30.95
N GLU A 448 -8.65 1.66 -29.85
CA GLU A 448 -9.93 1.15 -29.33
C GLU A 448 -10.75 2.22 -28.60
N ASP A 449 -10.10 3.30 -28.12
CA ASP A 449 -10.78 4.43 -27.49
C ASP A 449 -11.32 5.37 -28.58
N GLY A 450 -12.42 4.96 -29.18
CA GLY A 450 -13.09 5.69 -30.26
C GLY A 450 -13.54 7.09 -29.84
N PHE A 451 -13.86 7.30 -28.56
CA PHE A 451 -14.27 8.60 -28.03
C PHE A 451 -13.08 9.57 -28.00
N SER A 452 -11.98 9.20 -27.35
CA SER A 452 -10.79 10.05 -27.27
C SER A 452 -10.18 10.29 -28.65
N CYS A 453 -10.21 9.29 -29.53
CA CYS A 453 -9.78 9.43 -30.92
C CYS A 453 -10.62 10.43 -31.73
N ARG A 454 -11.94 10.45 -31.51
CA ARG A 454 -12.89 11.38 -32.15
C ARG A 454 -12.75 12.80 -31.60
N LEU A 455 -12.59 12.93 -30.29
CA LEU A 455 -12.37 14.22 -29.63
C LEU A 455 -11.06 14.85 -30.10
N TYR A 456 -10.00 14.04 -30.26
CA TYR A 456 -8.73 14.47 -30.86
C TYR A 456 -8.94 15.00 -32.29
N GLN A 457 -9.70 14.29 -33.12
CA GLN A 457 -9.99 14.70 -34.50
C GLN A 457 -10.80 16.00 -34.58
N LEU A 458 -11.76 16.18 -33.67
CA LEU A 458 -12.56 17.40 -33.60
C LEU A 458 -11.72 18.61 -33.19
N LEU A 459 -10.76 18.43 -32.28
CA LEU A 459 -9.90 19.50 -31.78
C LEU A 459 -8.69 19.80 -32.70
N GLU A 460 -8.20 18.82 -33.45
CA GLU A 460 -7.05 18.96 -34.38
C GLU A 460 -7.42 19.74 -35.65
N GLY A 461 -8.72 19.89 -35.93
CA GLY A 461 -9.27 20.84 -36.89
C GLY A 461 -8.52 20.85 -38.23
N GLY A 462 -8.62 19.78 -39.02
CA GLY A 462 -8.14 19.73 -40.40
C GLY A 462 -6.66 20.08 -40.63
N SER A 463 -5.81 20.08 -39.61
CA SER A 463 -4.40 20.40 -39.78
C SER A 463 -3.66 19.29 -40.55
N GLU A 464 -2.90 19.66 -41.58
CA GLU A 464 -2.19 18.72 -42.47
C GLU A 464 -1.09 17.90 -41.79
N LYS A 465 -0.80 18.18 -40.51
CA LYS A 465 0.25 17.50 -39.73
C LYS A 465 -0.37 16.47 -38.79
N GLN A 466 -0.83 15.36 -39.35
CA GLN A 466 -1.26 14.21 -38.55
C GLN A 466 -0.09 13.74 -37.66
N GLN A 467 -0.19 13.95 -36.36
CA GLN A 467 0.74 13.35 -35.42
C GLN A 467 0.55 11.82 -35.43
N LEU A 468 1.65 11.08 -35.69
CA LEU A 468 1.66 9.61 -35.76
C LEU A 468 1.14 8.93 -34.48
N PHE A 469 1.18 9.61 -33.33
CA PHE A 469 0.69 9.10 -32.05
C PHE A 469 -0.18 10.16 -31.34
N LYS A 470 -1.47 9.85 -31.18
CA LYS A 470 -2.40 10.67 -30.39
C LYS A 470 -2.11 10.47 -28.90
N THR A 471 -1.77 11.53 -28.17
CA THR A 471 -1.37 11.45 -26.76
C THR A 471 -2.40 12.18 -25.90
N TYR A 472 -2.72 11.68 -24.70
CA TYR A 472 -3.65 12.39 -23.78
C TYR A 472 -3.14 13.79 -23.40
N LYS A 473 -1.81 13.98 -23.32
CA LYS A 473 -1.19 15.29 -23.08
C LYS A 473 -1.39 16.29 -24.23
N SER A 474 -1.33 15.84 -25.48
CA SER A 474 -1.58 16.74 -26.62
C SER A 474 -3.06 17.09 -26.76
N LEU A 475 -3.95 16.16 -26.41
CA LEU A 475 -5.38 16.43 -26.28
C LEU A 475 -5.67 17.51 -25.22
N GLU A 476 -5.03 17.42 -24.06
CA GLU A 476 -5.14 18.42 -22.99
C GLU A 476 -4.65 19.80 -23.45
N GLN A 477 -3.50 19.86 -24.14
CA GLN A 477 -2.97 21.10 -24.69
C GLN A 477 -3.91 21.73 -25.73
N MET A 478 -4.53 20.92 -26.60
CA MET A 478 -5.52 21.42 -27.55
C MET A 478 -6.79 21.91 -26.86
N ALA A 479 -7.25 21.24 -25.80
CA ALA A 479 -8.39 21.69 -25.01
C ALA A 479 -8.09 23.01 -24.26
N GLN A 480 -6.87 23.16 -23.71
CA GLN A 480 -6.42 24.40 -23.09
C GLN A 480 -6.34 25.54 -24.11
N LYS A 481 -5.85 25.27 -25.32
CA LYS A 481 -5.84 26.25 -26.41
C LYS A 481 -7.26 26.67 -26.79
N LEU A 482 -8.19 25.74 -26.97
CA LEU A 482 -9.58 26.06 -27.27
C LEU A 482 -10.21 26.93 -26.16
N LYS A 483 -9.93 26.63 -24.89
CA LYS A 483 -10.40 27.44 -23.77
C LYS A 483 -9.87 28.88 -23.83
N GLN A 484 -8.59 29.05 -24.18
CA GLN A 484 -8.00 30.38 -24.39
C GLN A 484 -8.65 31.08 -25.58
N ASP A 485 -8.82 30.40 -26.71
CA ASP A 485 -9.46 30.96 -27.91
C ASP A 485 -10.90 31.42 -27.60
N CYS A 486 -11.70 30.61 -26.89
CA CYS A 486 -13.04 31.01 -26.45
C CYS A 486 -13.02 32.24 -25.54
N ALA A 487 -12.08 32.33 -24.58
CA ALA A 487 -11.95 33.50 -23.72
C ALA A 487 -11.60 34.76 -24.54
N THR A 488 -10.66 34.66 -25.48
CA THR A 488 -10.29 35.80 -26.34
C THR A 488 -11.44 36.28 -27.22
N VAL A 489 -12.26 35.36 -27.77
CA VAL A 489 -13.43 35.73 -28.57
C VAL A 489 -14.51 36.37 -27.70
N GLN A 490 -14.69 35.89 -26.47
CA GLN A 490 -15.63 36.49 -25.52
C GLN A 490 -15.20 37.90 -25.10
N ASP A 491 -13.90 38.12 -24.87
CA ASP A 491 -13.33 39.44 -24.57
C ASP A 491 -13.47 40.40 -25.77
N GLN A 492 -13.21 39.91 -27.00
CA GLN A 492 -13.43 40.69 -28.23
C GLN A 492 -14.90 41.05 -28.43
N LEU A 493 -15.81 40.13 -28.15
CA LEU A 493 -17.26 40.38 -28.23
C LEU A 493 -17.69 41.40 -27.18
N ALA A 494 -17.19 41.31 -25.95
CA ALA A 494 -17.46 42.28 -24.89
C ALA A 494 -16.92 43.67 -25.25
N ALA A 495 -15.69 43.75 -25.77
CA ALA A 495 -15.10 44.99 -26.27
C ALA A 495 -15.93 45.60 -27.40
N SER A 496 -16.35 44.80 -28.38
CA SER A 496 -17.20 45.26 -29.49
C SER A 496 -18.58 45.72 -29.02
N ALA A 497 -19.20 45.00 -28.08
CA ALA A 497 -20.47 45.39 -27.48
C ALA A 497 -20.34 46.72 -26.71
N GLN A 498 -19.22 46.94 -26.01
CA GLN A 498 -18.93 48.20 -25.33
C GLN A 498 -18.70 49.35 -26.32
N GLU A 499 -17.98 49.13 -27.41
CA GLU A 499 -17.83 50.11 -28.50
C GLU A 499 -19.18 50.47 -29.13
N GLN A 500 -20.03 49.48 -29.40
CA GLN A 500 -21.39 49.71 -29.93
C GLN A 500 -22.25 50.51 -28.93
N SER A 501 -22.18 50.20 -27.64
CA SER A 501 -22.88 50.95 -26.59
C SER A 501 -22.40 52.41 -26.53
N LEU A 502 -21.09 52.65 -26.61
CA LEU A 502 -20.54 54.02 -26.65
C LEU A 502 -21.02 54.77 -27.89
N LEU A 503 -21.02 54.15 -29.07
CA LEU A 503 -21.53 54.74 -30.30
C LEU A 503 -23.02 55.07 -30.19
N LEU A 504 -23.83 54.17 -29.64
CA LEU A 504 -25.27 54.41 -29.41
C LEU A 504 -25.48 55.57 -28.44
N SER A 505 -24.75 55.62 -27.32
CA SER A 505 -24.84 56.72 -26.36
C SER A 505 -24.41 58.06 -26.96
N SER A 506 -23.46 58.06 -27.91
CA SER A 506 -23.08 59.27 -28.63
C SER A 506 -24.18 59.71 -29.57
N LEU A 507 -24.78 58.78 -30.31
CA LEU A 507 -25.88 59.06 -31.21
C LEU A 507 -27.12 59.57 -30.45
N GLU A 508 -27.45 58.98 -29.31
CA GLU A 508 -28.53 59.47 -28.43
C GLU A 508 -28.26 60.90 -27.96
N ARG A 509 -27.02 61.19 -27.52
CA ARG A 509 -26.62 62.55 -27.13
C ARG A 509 -26.71 63.54 -28.29
N ASP A 510 -26.33 63.13 -29.49
CA ASP A 510 -26.39 63.96 -30.69
C ASP A 510 -27.86 64.23 -31.09
N VAL A 511 -28.73 63.23 -30.95
CA VAL A 511 -30.19 63.36 -31.15
C VAL A 511 -30.80 64.29 -30.11
N ASP A 512 -30.43 64.14 -28.83
CA ASP A 512 -30.88 65.02 -27.74
C ASP A 512 -30.39 66.46 -27.94
N ALA A 513 -29.15 66.65 -28.40
CA ALA A 513 -28.61 67.96 -28.74
C ALA A 513 -29.37 68.60 -29.90
N LEU A 514 -29.69 67.81 -30.94
CA LEU A 514 -30.51 68.27 -32.07
C LEU A 514 -31.93 68.62 -31.60
N HIS A 515 -32.53 67.78 -30.76
CA HIS A 515 -33.84 68.02 -30.18
C HIS A 515 -33.84 69.30 -29.33
N GLY A 516 -32.84 69.48 -28.47
CA GLY A 516 -32.64 70.71 -27.69
C GLY A 516 -32.49 71.96 -28.57
N ALA A 517 -31.75 71.88 -29.67
CA ALA A 517 -31.54 72.99 -30.60
C ALA A 517 -32.79 73.35 -31.43
N VAL A 518 -33.63 72.38 -31.75
CA VAL A 518 -34.84 72.57 -32.58
C VAL A 518 -36.05 73.01 -31.74
N TYR A 519 -36.16 72.47 -30.52
CA TYR A 519 -37.30 72.69 -29.65
C TYR A 519 -37.04 73.75 -28.57
N CYS A 520 -35.78 74.11 -28.28
CA CYS A 520 -35.40 75.12 -27.28
C CYS A 520 -36.15 74.99 -25.93
N GLY A 521 -36.47 73.74 -25.52
CA GLY A 521 -37.24 73.46 -24.31
C GLY A 521 -38.76 73.66 -24.41
N THR A 522 -39.31 73.90 -25.60
CA THR A 522 -40.75 74.04 -25.88
C THR A 522 -41.22 72.95 -26.86
N ASN A 523 -42.41 72.36 -26.67
CA ASN A 523 -42.95 71.30 -27.54
C ASN A 523 -43.36 71.78 -28.95
N GLN A 524 -42.86 72.92 -29.42
CA GLN A 524 -43.11 73.46 -30.76
C GLN A 524 -41.79 73.79 -31.46
N VAL A 525 -41.65 73.37 -32.72
CA VAL A 525 -40.44 73.57 -33.54
C VAL A 525 -40.23 75.07 -33.79
N GLN A 526 -39.13 75.64 -33.30
CA GLN A 526 -38.78 77.05 -33.53
C GLN A 526 -37.70 77.18 -34.60
N LEU A 527 -38.11 77.47 -35.84
CA LEU A 527 -37.21 77.69 -36.98
C LEU A 527 -36.51 79.07 -36.98
N ARG A 528 -36.78 79.93 -35.98
CA ARG A 528 -36.14 81.25 -35.83
C ARG A 528 -35.42 81.34 -34.49
N ARG A 529 -34.11 81.54 -34.52
CA ARG A 529 -33.31 81.78 -33.32
C ARG A 529 -33.58 83.19 -32.76
N PRO A 530 -33.80 83.34 -31.43
CA PRO A 530 -34.00 84.64 -30.79
C PRO A 530 -32.79 85.58 -31.01
N ASP A 531 -31.56 85.07 -30.97
CA ASP A 531 -30.34 85.85 -31.28
C ASP A 531 -30.36 86.49 -32.67
N LEU A 532 -30.87 85.78 -33.67
CA LEU A 532 -31.01 86.34 -35.03
C LEU A 532 -32.10 87.42 -35.06
N THR A 533 -33.13 87.28 -34.23
CA THR A 533 -34.26 88.22 -34.18
C THR A 533 -33.83 89.54 -33.56
N GLU A 534 -33.00 89.52 -32.51
CA GLU A 534 -32.36 90.73 -31.97
C GLU A 534 -31.42 91.39 -32.99
N GLN A 535 -30.61 90.61 -33.71
CA GLN A 535 -29.75 91.14 -34.78
C GLN A 535 -30.55 91.79 -35.90
N PHE A 536 -31.70 91.22 -36.28
CA PHE A 536 -32.57 91.83 -37.29
C PHE A 536 -33.21 93.13 -36.80
N HIS A 537 -33.62 93.22 -35.53
CA HIS A 537 -34.14 94.48 -34.97
C HIS A 537 -33.07 95.57 -34.93
N GLN A 538 -31.83 95.23 -34.55
CA GLN A 538 -30.72 96.18 -34.57
C GLN A 538 -30.44 96.71 -35.99
N LEU A 539 -30.46 95.83 -37.00
CA LEU A 539 -30.28 96.22 -38.39
C LEU A 539 -31.41 97.14 -38.90
N GLU A 540 -32.63 96.93 -38.40
CA GLU A 540 -33.80 97.76 -38.73
C GLU A 540 -33.69 99.17 -38.13
N VAL A 541 -33.14 99.29 -36.92
CA VAL A 541 -32.83 100.56 -36.27
C VAL A 541 -31.76 101.32 -37.07
N ASP A 542 -30.66 100.67 -37.43
CA ASP A 542 -29.56 101.28 -38.20
C ASP A 542 -30.05 101.76 -39.59
N LEU A 543 -30.94 101.00 -40.24
CA LEU A 543 -31.62 101.41 -41.50
C LEU A 543 -32.55 102.61 -41.31
N GLY A 544 -33.15 102.76 -40.12
CA GLY A 544 -33.93 103.93 -39.73
C GLY A 544 -33.08 105.18 -39.64
N GLU A 545 -31.92 105.10 -38.98
CA GLU A 545 -30.98 106.21 -38.81
C GLU A 545 -30.41 106.69 -40.16
N LEU A 546 -29.99 105.76 -41.02
CA LEU A 546 -29.50 106.08 -42.37
C LEU A 546 -30.54 106.86 -43.19
N ARG A 547 -31.81 106.46 -43.10
CA ARG A 547 -32.92 107.11 -43.79
C ARG A 547 -33.13 108.54 -43.32
N HIS A 548 -32.94 108.79 -42.02
CA HIS A 548 -33.01 110.15 -41.47
C HIS A 548 -31.87 111.02 -42.01
N LEU A 549 -30.62 110.52 -41.97
CA LEU A 549 -29.45 111.23 -42.51
C LEU A 549 -29.60 111.56 -43.99
N LEU A 550 -30.13 110.63 -44.79
CA LEU A 550 -30.38 110.87 -46.22
C LEU A 550 -31.41 111.99 -46.43
N LYS A 551 -32.44 112.04 -45.58
CA LYS A 551 -33.49 113.07 -45.66
C LYS A 551 -32.94 114.46 -45.32
N ASP A 552 -32.06 114.55 -44.33
CA ASP A 552 -31.38 115.79 -43.95
C ASP A 552 -30.45 116.30 -45.06
N LEU A 553 -29.67 115.40 -45.69
CA LEU A 553 -28.82 115.74 -46.82
C LEU A 553 -29.63 116.28 -48.02
N VAL A 554 -30.76 115.65 -48.32
CA VAL A 554 -31.66 116.10 -49.40
C VAL A 554 -32.23 117.49 -49.09
N ALA A 555 -32.57 117.76 -47.83
CA ALA A 555 -33.03 119.09 -47.42
C ALA A 555 -31.92 120.15 -47.58
N ASP A 556 -30.69 119.83 -47.16
CA ASP A 556 -29.53 120.71 -47.31
C ASP A 556 -29.22 121.00 -48.79
N LEU A 557 -29.23 119.98 -49.65
CA LEU A 557 -29.05 120.13 -51.10
C LEU A 557 -30.14 120.99 -51.75
N LYS A 558 -31.41 120.85 -51.31
CA LYS A 558 -32.50 121.72 -51.79
C LYS A 558 -32.29 123.18 -51.38
N SER A 559 -31.81 123.42 -50.17
CA SER A 559 -31.51 124.78 -49.69
C SER A 559 -30.35 125.43 -50.47
N LYS A 560 -29.28 124.68 -50.73
CA LYS A 560 -28.16 125.12 -51.57
C LYS A 560 -28.58 125.36 -53.01
N ARG A 561 -29.47 124.52 -53.55
CA ARG A 561 -30.07 124.72 -54.88
C ARG A 561 -30.89 126.01 -54.95
N SER A 562 -31.74 126.28 -53.96
CA SER A 562 -32.52 127.53 -53.93
C SER A 562 -31.64 128.77 -53.75
N PHE A 563 -30.52 128.66 -53.02
CA PHE A 563 -29.52 129.73 -52.90
C PHE A 563 -28.84 130.02 -54.24
N LEU A 564 -28.46 128.98 -54.98
CA LEU A 564 -27.90 129.11 -56.33
C LEU A 564 -28.93 129.65 -57.34
N GLU A 565 -30.21 129.30 -57.22
CA GLU A 565 -31.26 129.79 -58.12
C GLU A 565 -31.63 131.27 -57.91
N SER A 566 -31.42 131.82 -56.71
CA SER A 566 -31.82 133.18 -56.35
C SER A 566 -30.79 134.28 -56.67
N ASN A 567 -29.50 133.94 -56.80
CA ASN A 567 -28.43 134.91 -57.05
C ASN A 567 -27.79 134.74 -58.44
N ARG A 568 -28.02 135.72 -59.33
CA ARG A 568 -27.51 135.73 -60.72
C ARG A 568 -25.97 135.63 -60.81
N LEU A 569 -25.23 136.16 -59.82
CA LEU A 569 -23.77 136.09 -59.80
C LEU A 569 -23.28 134.64 -59.60
N HIS A 570 -23.91 133.88 -58.70
CA HIS A 570 -23.53 132.49 -58.43
C HIS A 570 -23.99 131.51 -59.51
N GLN A 571 -25.04 131.83 -60.27
CA GLN A 571 -25.37 131.09 -61.49
C GLN A 571 -24.25 131.23 -62.52
N MET A 572 -23.75 132.45 -62.74
CA MET A 572 -22.66 132.68 -63.67
C MET A 572 -21.34 132.04 -63.20
N GLU A 573 -21.06 132.08 -61.89
CA GLU A 573 -19.92 131.38 -61.29
C GLU A 573 -20.03 129.86 -61.43
N ARG A 574 -21.22 129.28 -61.22
CA ARG A 574 -21.50 127.87 -61.47
C ARG A 574 -21.33 127.52 -62.94
N ASP A 575 -21.85 128.34 -63.85
CA ASP A 575 -21.74 128.07 -65.29
C ASP A 575 -20.26 128.12 -65.71
N LEU A 576 -19.48 129.10 -65.23
CA LEU A 576 -18.02 129.13 -65.39
C LEU A 576 -17.34 127.89 -64.79
N TYR A 577 -17.75 127.45 -63.59
CA TYR A 577 -17.21 126.26 -62.93
C TYR A 577 -17.57 124.97 -63.68
N VAL A 578 -18.77 124.87 -64.24
CA VAL A 578 -19.19 123.73 -65.06
C VAL A 578 -18.42 123.75 -66.38
N TYR A 579 -18.35 124.89 -67.08
CA TYR A 579 -17.58 125.02 -68.32
C TYR A 579 -16.09 124.71 -68.11
N PHE A 580 -15.50 125.04 -66.96
CA PHE A 580 -14.14 124.64 -66.62
C PHE A 580 -13.92 123.11 -66.65
N PHE A 581 -14.92 122.30 -66.30
CA PHE A 581 -14.80 120.84 -66.33
C PHE A 581 -15.42 120.18 -67.56
N THR A 582 -16.30 120.87 -68.30
CA THR A 582 -17.02 120.29 -69.46
C THR A 582 -16.57 120.81 -70.82
N ASP A 583 -16.07 122.06 -70.93
CA ASP A 583 -15.71 122.66 -72.21
C ASP A 583 -14.71 123.83 -72.06
N GLU A 584 -13.42 123.51 -72.15
CA GLU A 584 -12.31 124.47 -71.99
C GLU A 584 -12.27 125.53 -73.11
N GLU A 585 -12.65 125.15 -74.33
CA GLU A 585 -12.68 126.06 -75.50
C GLU A 585 -13.77 127.12 -75.33
N HIS A 586 -14.96 126.74 -74.84
CA HIS A 586 -16.06 127.68 -74.63
C HIS A 586 -15.80 128.61 -73.43
N LEU A 587 -15.14 128.11 -72.38
CA LEU A 587 -14.66 128.92 -71.26
C LEU A 587 -13.67 129.99 -71.74
N LYS A 588 -12.70 129.60 -72.57
CA LYS A 588 -11.70 130.51 -73.12
C LYS A 588 -12.35 131.61 -73.95
N GLU A 589 -13.33 131.28 -74.80
CA GLU A 589 -14.07 132.25 -75.61
C GLU A 589 -14.89 133.24 -74.75
N MET A 590 -15.50 132.77 -73.66
CA MET A 590 -16.31 133.59 -72.77
C MET A 590 -15.45 134.49 -71.88
N VAL A 591 -14.29 134.01 -71.42
CA VAL A 591 -13.27 134.79 -70.72
C VAL A 591 -12.63 135.80 -71.68
N GLU A 592 -12.32 135.45 -72.93
CA GLU A 592 -11.83 136.40 -73.94
C GLU A 592 -12.85 137.50 -74.24
N LYS A 593 -14.15 137.18 -74.32
CA LYS A 593 -15.22 138.19 -74.49
C LYS A 593 -15.32 139.12 -73.28
N LEU A 594 -15.13 138.61 -72.06
CA LEU A 594 -15.12 139.41 -70.83
C LEU A 594 -13.83 140.26 -70.71
N GLU A 595 -12.67 139.73 -71.09
CA GLU A 595 -11.40 140.49 -71.15
C GLU A 595 -11.41 141.54 -72.27
N GLN A 596 -12.01 141.27 -73.43
CA GLN A 596 -12.19 142.26 -74.49
C GLN A 596 -13.16 143.38 -74.09
N GLN A 597 -14.21 143.07 -73.31
CA GLN A 597 -15.09 144.08 -72.72
C GLN A 597 -14.41 144.90 -71.62
N SER A 598 -13.40 144.35 -70.93
CA SER A 598 -12.65 145.08 -69.89
C SER A 598 -11.48 145.89 -70.47
N GLN A 599 -10.78 145.41 -71.50
CA GLN A 599 -9.65 146.12 -72.14
C GLN A 599 -10.06 147.27 -73.08
N ALA A 600 -11.22 147.21 -73.76
CA ALA A 600 -11.68 148.32 -74.61
C ALA A 600 -12.39 149.46 -73.84
N LYS A 601 -12.88 149.19 -72.61
CA LYS A 601 -13.34 150.25 -71.69
C LYS A 601 -12.19 151.02 -71.03
N ALA A 602 -10.92 150.65 -71.27
CA ALA A 602 -9.74 151.23 -70.63
C ALA A 602 -8.90 152.18 -71.52
N SER A 603 -9.27 152.42 -72.78
CA SER A 603 -8.53 153.29 -73.74
C SER A 603 -9.22 154.61 -74.10
N GLY A 604 -10.05 155.15 -73.20
CA GLY A 604 -10.55 156.53 -73.27
C GLY A 604 -11.06 156.99 -71.91
N LEU A 605 -10.52 158.11 -71.43
CA LEU A 605 -10.72 158.80 -70.14
C LEU A 605 -9.74 158.35 -69.04
N GLU A 606 -8.67 159.06 -68.67
CA GLU A 606 -8.44 160.52 -68.55
C GLU A 606 -9.68 161.34 -68.12
N ASP A 607 -9.61 161.83 -66.89
CA ASP A 607 -10.43 162.91 -66.32
C ASP A 607 -11.93 162.64 -66.10
N LYS A 608 -12.26 162.10 -64.92
CA LYS A 608 -12.60 162.93 -63.74
C LYS A 608 -13.26 162.12 -62.62
N ASN A 609 -12.64 162.25 -61.44
CA ASN A 609 -13.24 162.52 -60.12
C ASN A 609 -14.38 161.61 -59.63
N PHE A 610 -14.09 160.75 -58.64
CA PHE A 610 -14.17 161.03 -57.20
C PHE A 610 -15.60 161.23 -56.69
N THR A 611 -16.09 160.29 -55.87
CA THR A 611 -16.51 160.42 -54.44
C THR A 611 -17.35 159.19 -54.06
N THR A 612 -16.91 158.28 -53.17
CA THR A 612 -17.12 158.26 -51.70
C THR A 612 -18.61 158.39 -51.31
N SER A 613 -19.22 157.63 -50.40
CA SER A 613 -18.77 156.84 -49.25
C SER A 613 -20.02 156.25 -48.57
N GLY A 614 -19.84 155.15 -47.82
CA GLY A 614 -20.57 154.89 -46.57
C GLY A 614 -21.78 153.97 -46.70
N VAL A 615 -22.08 153.06 -45.77
CA VAL A 615 -21.66 152.89 -44.37
C VAL A 615 -21.87 151.41 -43.98
N LEU A 616 -20.97 150.91 -43.14
CA LEU A 616 -20.89 149.57 -42.52
C LEU A 616 -21.61 149.49 -41.16
N HIS A 617 -21.80 148.24 -40.71
CA HIS A 617 -22.32 147.69 -39.43
C HIS A 617 -23.79 147.23 -39.51
N ASP A 618 -24.14 145.94 -39.28
CA ASP A 618 -23.48 144.82 -38.57
C ASP A 618 -23.43 143.51 -39.38
#